data_AF-A0A931YDQ6-F1
#
_entry.id   AF-A0A931YDQ6-F1
#
_cell.length_a   1.000
_cell.length_b   1.000
_cell.length_c   1.000
_cell.angle_alpha   90.00
_cell.angle_beta   90.00
_cell.angle_gamma   90.00
#
_symmetry.space_group_name_H-M   'P 1'
#
loop_
_entity.id
_entity.type
_entity.pdbx_description
1 polymer ?
#
loop_
_entity_poly.entity_id
_entity_poly.type
_entity_poly.pdbx_seq_one_letter_code
_entity_poly.pdbx_strand_id
1 'polypeptide(L)'
;MWVVGAIIAYIIIASIFVFWKITLPIFILCIMFFLTIKQKKAFENEREEKKKKQEEILLEEKNAQERVRQEIATRELHKKEREQRIGKLITNSQLLSQNLSERIVSARKAMDTAEREYQDGAFAPFWDAVELAVTSLAHFDTGVRQIGKNYSEYQTEIKQLESPPVFDWKKAADVPDAITTANRLQKIVRAGQRNFQFAVIYEQRKTNQILVAGFAGLGQALSQIAYRISESTGLLSAAVADLSFTVSDTSAQAIEADRENARAIMESIKVIRRQTKAEAEAEAEARREYERRELEMLDNIQRRRVPSLLGAKAASND
;
A
#
# COMPACT_ATOMS: atom_id res chain seq x y z
N MET A 1 -40.47 65.45 83.31
CA MET A 1 -39.29 64.67 82.90
C MET A 1 -39.61 63.50 81.96
N TRP A 2 -40.71 62.76 82.12
CA TRP A 2 -41.07 61.63 81.23
C TRP A 2 -41.33 61.97 79.76
N VAL A 3 -41.91 63.14 79.47
CA VAL A 3 -42.24 63.56 78.09
C VAL A 3 -40.99 63.78 77.23
N VAL A 4 -39.92 64.34 77.82
CA VAL A 4 -38.66 64.60 77.10
C VAL A 4 -37.96 63.29 76.72
N GLY A 5 -38.00 62.28 77.61
CA GLY A 5 -37.45 60.95 77.31
C GLY A 5 -38.19 60.24 76.17
N ALA A 6 -39.52 60.37 76.10
CA ALA A 6 -40.33 59.79 75.02
C ALA A 6 -40.03 60.42 73.66
N ILE A 7 -39.82 61.74 73.61
CA ILE A 7 -39.47 62.46 72.37
C ILE A 7 -38.09 62.04 71.86
N ILE A 8 -37.10 61.91 72.76
CA ILE A 8 -35.75 61.46 72.38
C ILE A 8 -35.79 60.02 71.86
N ALA A 9 -36.52 59.12 72.53
CA ALA A 9 -36.68 57.74 72.08
C ALA A 9 -37.34 57.66 70.69
N TYR A 10 -38.37 58.49 70.44
CA TYR A 10 -39.04 58.56 69.14
C TYR A 10 -38.10 59.03 68.03
N ILE A 11 -37.29 60.05 68.28
CA ILE A 11 -36.31 60.56 67.30
C ILE A 11 -35.25 59.51 66.98
N ILE A 12 -34.78 58.74 67.96
CA ILE A 12 -33.81 57.65 67.75
C ILE A 12 -34.43 56.55 66.89
N ILE A 13 -35.65 56.12 67.20
CA ILE A 13 -36.37 55.09 66.43
C ILE A 13 -36.66 55.57 65.01
N ALA A 14 -37.07 56.83 64.83
CA ALA A 14 -37.30 57.41 63.52
C ALA A 14 -36.01 57.50 62.69
N SER A 15 -34.89 57.90 63.30
CA SER A 15 -33.57 57.90 62.63
C SER A 15 -33.11 56.51 62.21
N ILE A 16 -33.32 55.49 63.04
CA ILE A 16 -33.02 54.09 62.69
C ILE A 16 -33.90 53.64 61.51
N PHE A 17 -35.18 54.01 61.49
CA PHE A 17 -36.10 53.64 60.42
C PHE A 17 -35.74 54.31 59.08
N VAL A 18 -35.36 55.60 59.10
CA VAL A 18 -34.86 56.32 57.92
C VAL A 18 -33.54 55.73 57.43
N PHE A 19 -32.61 55.42 58.34
CA PHE A 19 -31.34 54.78 57.99
C PHE A 19 -31.54 53.39 57.37
N TRP A 20 -32.48 52.61 57.89
CA TRP A 20 -32.85 51.30 57.33
C TRP A 20 -33.45 51.40 55.93
N LYS A 21 -34.27 52.43 55.67
CA LYS A 21 -34.86 52.69 54.34
C LYS A 21 -33.82 53.03 53.27
N ILE A 22 -32.67 53.60 53.65
CA ILE A 22 -31.59 53.99 52.73
C ILE A 22 -30.57 52.86 52.56
N THR A 23 -30.18 52.18 53.63
CA THR A 23 -29.15 51.13 53.57
C THR A 23 -29.61 49.86 52.86
N LEU A 24 -30.89 49.50 53.00
CA LEU A 24 -31.45 48.29 52.40
C LEU A 24 -31.49 48.31 50.85
N PRO A 25 -31.96 49.37 50.15
CA PRO A 25 -31.91 49.41 48.69
C PRO A 25 -30.47 49.47 48.15
N ILE A 26 -29.54 50.13 48.85
CA ILE A 26 -28.11 50.14 48.49
C ILE A 26 -27.53 48.73 48.59
N PHE A 27 -27.86 48.00 49.65
CA PHE A 27 -27.42 46.62 49.84
C PHE A 27 -27.98 45.69 48.75
N ILE A 28 -29.27 45.85 48.39
CA ILE A 28 -29.88 45.10 47.28
C ILE A 28 -29.19 45.43 45.95
N LEU A 29 -28.89 46.71 45.68
CA LEU A 29 -28.16 47.12 44.47
C LEU A 29 -26.76 46.51 44.41
N CYS A 30 -26.03 46.49 45.52
CA CYS A 30 -24.72 45.85 45.61
C CYS A 30 -24.79 44.34 45.37
N ILE A 31 -25.80 43.64 45.91
CA ILE A 31 -26.01 42.21 45.65
C ILE A 31 -26.33 41.97 44.18
N MET A 32 -27.23 42.75 43.59
CA MET A 32 -27.60 42.64 42.18
C MET A 32 -26.39 42.87 41.26
N PHE A 33 -25.57 43.88 41.57
CA PHE A 33 -24.33 44.16 40.84
C PHE A 33 -23.29 43.04 40.99
N PHE A 34 -23.16 42.45 42.17
CA PHE A 34 -22.27 41.32 42.39
C PHE A 34 -22.73 40.06 41.63
N LEU A 35 -24.04 39.81 41.58
CA LEU A 35 -24.63 38.71 40.83
C LEU A 35 -24.45 38.87 39.32
N THR A 36 -24.59 40.08 38.76
CA THR A 36 -24.38 40.31 37.33
C THR A 36 -22.92 40.14 36.92
N ILE A 37 -21.96 40.59 37.74
CA ILE A 37 -20.52 40.34 37.53
C ILE A 37 -20.22 38.84 37.53
N LYS A 38 -20.78 38.11 38.51
CA LYS A 38 -20.56 36.66 38.64
C LYS A 38 -21.13 35.88 37.44
N GLN A 39 -22.33 36.24 36.98
CA GLN A 39 -22.95 35.64 35.79
C GLN A 39 -22.15 35.92 34.52
N LYS A 40 -21.68 37.15 34.34
CA LYS A 40 -20.84 37.52 33.17
C LYS A 40 -19.53 36.72 33.13
N LYS A 41 -18.88 36.57 34.29
CA LYS A 41 -17.63 35.80 34.41
C LYS A 41 -17.83 34.30 34.16
N ALA A 42 -18.95 33.73 34.62
CA ALA A 42 -19.29 32.33 34.34
C ALA A 42 -19.54 32.10 32.84
N PHE A 43 -20.24 33.02 32.17
CA PHE A 43 -20.50 32.95 30.73
C PHE A 43 -19.23 33.10 29.87
N GLU A 44 -18.31 33.98 30.26
CA GLU A 44 -17.00 34.13 29.60
C GLU A 44 -16.16 32.85 29.72
N ASN A 45 -16.12 32.23 30.90
CA ASN A 45 -15.41 30.97 31.13
C ASN A 45 -15.99 29.81 30.30
N GLU A 46 -17.32 29.66 30.22
CA GLU A 46 -17.95 28.63 29.38
C GLU A 46 -17.64 28.84 27.89
N ARG A 47 -17.57 30.10 27.44
CA ARG A 47 -17.24 30.42 26.05
C ARG A 47 -15.78 30.12 25.74
N GLU A 48 -14.87 30.38 26.67
CA GLU A 48 -13.46 30.00 26.53
C GLU A 48 -13.27 28.49 26.55
N GLU A 49 -13.96 27.75 27.43
CA GLU A 49 -13.91 26.28 27.41
C GLU A 49 -14.46 25.70 26.12
N LYS A 50 -15.58 26.23 25.60
CA LYS A 50 -16.13 25.79 24.31
C LYS A 50 -15.17 26.08 23.16
N LYS A 51 -14.50 27.23 23.15
CA LYS A 51 -13.48 27.56 22.15
C LYS A 51 -12.27 26.63 22.25
N LYS A 52 -11.76 26.37 23.46
CA LYS A 52 -10.65 25.43 23.68
C LYS A 52 -11.01 24.02 23.22
N LYS A 53 -12.21 23.52 23.55
CA LYS A 53 -12.69 22.22 23.08
C LYS A 53 -12.84 22.18 21.55
N GLN A 54 -13.34 23.24 20.94
CA GLN A 54 -13.43 23.34 19.47
C GLN A 54 -12.04 23.38 18.81
N GLU A 55 -11.08 24.11 19.39
CA GLU A 55 -9.70 24.16 18.92
C GLU A 55 -9.00 22.80 19.07
N GLU A 56 -9.26 22.09 20.17
CA GLU A 56 -8.74 20.74 20.42
C GLU A 56 -9.29 19.72 19.43
N ILE A 57 -10.61 19.73 19.17
CA ILE A 57 -11.25 18.88 18.15
C ILE A 57 -10.68 19.20 16.76
N LEU A 58 -10.55 20.48 16.40
CA LEU A 58 -9.99 20.88 15.11
C LEU A 58 -8.53 20.44 14.96
N LEU A 59 -7.75 20.49 16.04
CA LEU A 59 -6.36 20.03 16.05
C LEU A 59 -6.28 18.50 15.91
N GLU A 60 -7.16 17.77 16.59
CA GLU A 60 -7.26 16.32 16.49
C GLU A 60 -7.66 15.89 15.07
N GLU A 61 -8.63 16.55 14.44
CA GLU A 61 -9.02 16.30 13.05
C GLU A 61 -7.87 16.56 12.07
N LYS A 62 -7.13 17.66 12.24
CA LYS A 62 -5.94 17.95 11.41
C LYS A 62 -4.86 16.89 11.57
N ASN A 63 -4.56 16.49 12.81
CA ASN A 63 -3.58 15.44 13.10
C ASN A 63 -4.03 14.09 12.54
N ALA A 64 -5.33 13.75 12.64
CA ALA A 64 -5.89 12.53 12.06
C ALA A 64 -5.79 12.55 10.53
N GLN A 65 -6.13 13.67 9.89
CA GLN A 65 -5.97 13.83 8.44
C GLN A 65 -4.50 13.73 8.00
N GLU A 66 -3.59 14.31 8.77
CA GLU A 66 -2.16 14.25 8.46
C GLU A 66 -1.61 12.83 8.60
N ARG A 67 -2.02 12.08 9.64
CA ARG A 67 -1.68 10.65 9.78
C ARG A 67 -2.19 9.82 8.60
N VAL A 68 -3.44 10.03 8.19
CA VAL A 68 -4.02 9.36 7.02
C VAL A 68 -3.24 9.71 5.75
N ARG A 69 -2.87 10.99 5.55
CA ARG A 69 -2.05 11.40 4.40
C ARG A 69 -0.67 10.79 4.42
N GLN A 70 -0.02 10.75 5.57
CA GLN A 70 1.29 10.11 5.73
C GLN A 70 1.21 8.62 5.43
N GLU A 71 0.19 7.93 5.93
CA GLU A 71 -0.03 6.50 5.68
C GLU A 71 -0.33 6.22 4.20
N ILE A 72 -1.13 7.05 3.54
CA ILE A 72 -1.35 6.93 2.09
C ILE A 72 -0.04 7.15 1.33
N ALA A 73 0.73 8.17 1.68
CA ALA A 73 2.01 8.47 1.03
C ALA A 73 3.04 7.34 1.21
N THR A 74 3.14 6.73 2.40
CA THR A 74 4.04 5.58 2.61
C THR A 74 3.57 4.36 1.85
N ARG A 75 2.27 4.07 1.80
CA ARG A 75 1.71 2.98 0.99
C ARG A 75 2.00 3.17 -0.50
N GLU A 76 1.81 4.39 -1.03
CA GLU A 76 2.13 4.69 -2.42
C GLU A 76 3.63 4.56 -2.73
N LEU A 77 4.49 5.00 -1.82
CA LEU A 77 5.94 4.87 -1.96
C LEU A 77 6.35 3.39 -2.01
N HIS A 78 5.88 2.58 -1.08
CA HIS A 78 6.14 1.14 -1.07
C HIS A 78 5.59 0.42 -2.30
N LYS A 79 4.41 0.83 -2.79
CA LYS A 79 3.85 0.32 -4.05
C LYS A 79 4.77 0.62 -5.23
N LYS A 80 5.23 1.87 -5.36
CA LYS A 80 6.16 2.30 -6.43
C LYS A 80 7.51 1.57 -6.35
N GLU A 81 8.09 1.42 -5.17
CA GLU A 81 9.35 0.69 -4.98
C GLU A 81 9.23 -0.77 -5.43
N ARG A 82 8.09 -1.40 -5.14
CA ARG A 82 7.81 -2.77 -5.56
C ARG A 82 7.61 -2.89 -7.06
N GLU A 83 6.83 -2.00 -7.66
CA GLU A 83 6.65 -1.95 -9.12
C GLU A 83 7.99 -1.76 -9.84
N GLN A 84 8.86 -0.89 -9.32
CA GLN A 84 10.22 -0.72 -9.85
C GLN A 84 11.07 -1.99 -9.70
N ARG A 85 10.99 -2.68 -8.56
CA ARG A 85 11.70 -3.94 -8.34
C ARG A 85 11.25 -5.00 -9.33
N ILE A 86 9.94 -5.15 -9.52
CA ILE A 86 9.37 -6.07 -10.51
C ILE A 86 9.82 -5.70 -11.93
N GLY A 87 9.77 -4.42 -12.28
CA GLY A 87 10.27 -3.93 -13.58
C GLY A 87 11.73 -4.31 -13.82
N LYS A 88 12.59 -4.21 -12.79
CA LYS A 88 13.99 -4.65 -12.85
C LYS A 88 14.11 -6.16 -13.04
N LEU A 89 13.33 -6.96 -12.30
CA LEU A 89 13.35 -8.43 -12.42
C LEU A 89 12.97 -8.88 -13.84
N ILE A 90 11.93 -8.25 -14.42
CA ILE A 90 11.47 -8.51 -15.79
C ILE A 90 12.57 -8.14 -16.79
N THR A 91 13.07 -6.90 -16.73
CA THR A 91 14.08 -6.39 -17.66
C THR A 91 15.36 -7.22 -17.63
N ASN A 92 15.83 -7.56 -16.42
CA ASN A 92 17.01 -8.40 -16.24
C ASN A 92 16.80 -9.81 -16.82
N SER A 93 15.63 -10.41 -16.61
CA SER A 93 15.31 -11.73 -17.14
C SER A 93 15.24 -11.76 -18.66
N GLN A 94 14.69 -10.69 -19.28
CA GLN A 94 14.68 -10.53 -20.74
C GLN A 94 16.10 -10.44 -21.31
N LEU A 95 16.95 -9.59 -20.70
CA LEU A 95 18.33 -9.42 -21.14
C LEU A 95 19.12 -10.74 -21.01
N LEU A 96 18.95 -11.45 -19.89
CA LEU A 96 19.59 -12.76 -19.70
C LEU A 96 19.14 -13.76 -20.75
N SER A 97 17.84 -13.84 -21.03
CA SER A 97 17.27 -14.75 -22.04
C SER A 97 17.84 -14.50 -23.44
N GLN A 98 17.96 -13.23 -23.86
CA GLN A 98 18.57 -12.85 -25.14
C GLN A 98 20.02 -13.36 -25.25
N ASN A 99 20.78 -13.21 -24.17
CA ASN A 99 22.18 -13.65 -24.12
C ASN A 99 22.34 -15.18 -24.10
N LEU A 100 21.34 -15.96 -23.66
CA LEU A 100 21.44 -17.43 -23.61
C LEU A 100 21.68 -18.03 -25.00
N SER A 101 20.97 -17.53 -26.02
CA SER A 101 21.13 -17.99 -27.40
C SER A 101 22.55 -17.75 -27.92
N GLU A 102 23.12 -16.58 -27.62
CA GLU A 102 24.49 -16.25 -28.00
C GLU A 102 25.52 -17.18 -27.35
N ARG A 103 25.31 -17.56 -26.08
CA ARG A 103 26.18 -18.52 -25.38
C ARG A 103 26.17 -19.90 -26.04
N ILE A 104 25.02 -20.38 -26.49
CA ILE A 104 24.92 -21.66 -27.18
C ILE A 104 25.57 -21.61 -28.56
N VAL A 105 25.39 -20.51 -29.30
CA VAL A 105 26.09 -20.31 -30.58
C VAL A 105 27.61 -20.26 -30.38
N SER A 106 28.08 -19.54 -29.36
CA SER A 106 29.51 -19.48 -28.99
C SER A 106 30.05 -20.86 -28.65
N ALA A 107 29.34 -21.64 -27.82
CA ALA A 107 29.74 -23.00 -27.46
C ALA A 107 29.85 -23.89 -28.69
N ARG A 108 28.86 -23.85 -29.60
CA ARG A 108 28.88 -24.65 -30.83
C ARG A 108 30.05 -24.29 -31.74
N LYS A 109 30.33 -22.99 -31.96
CA LYS A 109 31.48 -22.53 -32.74
C LYS A 109 32.81 -22.99 -32.14
N ALA A 110 32.95 -22.92 -30.81
CA ALA A 110 34.13 -23.40 -30.12
C ALA A 110 34.30 -24.93 -30.29
N MET A 111 33.21 -25.68 -30.27
CA MET A 111 33.22 -27.12 -30.51
C MET A 111 33.57 -27.48 -31.95
N ASP A 112 33.06 -26.75 -32.93
CA ASP A 112 33.42 -26.93 -34.34
C ASP A 112 34.92 -26.65 -34.56
N THR A 113 35.48 -25.66 -33.85
CA THR A 113 36.92 -25.42 -33.83
C THR A 113 37.67 -26.58 -33.17
N ALA A 114 37.24 -27.05 -32.00
CA ALA A 114 37.87 -28.19 -31.34
C ALA A 114 37.89 -29.43 -32.24
N GLU A 115 36.81 -29.74 -32.95
CA GLU A 115 36.79 -30.85 -33.90
C GLU A 115 37.82 -30.68 -35.03
N ARG A 116 37.97 -29.47 -35.60
CA ARG A 116 39.00 -29.20 -36.62
C ARG A 116 40.42 -29.35 -36.07
N GLU A 117 40.71 -28.69 -34.95
CA GLU A 117 42.04 -28.76 -34.31
C GLU A 117 42.40 -30.21 -33.90
N TYR A 118 41.41 -31.03 -33.54
CA TYR A 118 41.62 -32.45 -33.29
C TYR A 118 42.06 -33.21 -34.54
N GLN A 119 41.43 -32.97 -35.69
CA GLN A 119 41.81 -33.60 -36.97
C GLN A 119 43.20 -33.16 -37.43
N ASP A 120 43.55 -31.90 -37.18
CA ASP A 120 44.84 -31.33 -37.54
C ASP A 120 45.98 -31.74 -36.58
N GLY A 121 45.67 -32.47 -35.50
CA GLY A 121 46.64 -32.87 -34.48
C GLY A 121 47.15 -31.70 -33.63
N ALA A 122 46.42 -30.58 -33.61
CA ALA A 122 46.78 -29.38 -32.87
C ALA A 122 46.37 -29.50 -31.39
N PHE A 123 47.28 -30.05 -30.57
CA PHE A 123 46.96 -30.47 -29.21
C PHE A 123 46.51 -29.35 -28.25
N ALA A 124 47.26 -28.25 -28.16
CA ALA A 124 46.92 -27.15 -27.27
C ALA A 124 45.70 -26.34 -27.75
N PRO A 125 45.61 -25.95 -29.05
CA PRO A 125 44.44 -25.28 -29.59
C PRO A 125 43.13 -26.06 -29.41
N PHE A 126 43.17 -27.40 -29.53
CA PHE A 126 42.02 -28.25 -29.21
C PHE A 126 41.49 -28.03 -27.80
N TRP A 127 42.37 -28.05 -26.79
CA TRP A 127 41.97 -27.87 -25.39
C TRP A 127 41.53 -26.44 -25.08
N ASP A 128 42.13 -25.43 -25.73
CA ASP A 128 41.68 -24.04 -25.63
C ASP A 128 40.24 -23.89 -26.15
N ALA A 129 39.93 -24.51 -27.28
CA ALA A 129 38.59 -24.51 -27.86
C ALA A 129 37.57 -25.28 -26.99
N VAL A 130 37.96 -26.41 -26.40
CA VAL A 130 37.13 -27.13 -25.41
C VAL A 130 36.85 -26.25 -24.20
N GLU A 131 37.85 -25.58 -23.64
CA GLU A 131 37.69 -24.69 -22.48
C GLU A 131 36.74 -23.52 -22.78
N LEU A 132 36.85 -22.93 -23.97
CA LEU A 132 35.93 -21.88 -24.42
C LEU A 132 34.48 -22.39 -24.54
N ALA A 133 34.29 -23.61 -25.06
CA ALA A 133 32.98 -24.24 -25.15
C ALA A 133 32.37 -24.49 -23.76
N VAL A 134 33.16 -25.06 -22.84
CA VAL A 134 32.75 -25.30 -21.44
C VAL A 134 32.38 -23.98 -20.76
N THR A 135 33.21 -22.95 -20.90
CA THR A 135 32.98 -21.63 -20.31
C THR A 135 31.68 -21.01 -20.82
N SER A 136 31.43 -21.11 -22.14
CA SER A 136 30.19 -20.63 -22.74
C SER A 136 28.96 -21.35 -22.17
N LEU A 137 29.02 -22.68 -22.02
CA LEU A 137 27.95 -23.48 -21.41
C LEU A 137 27.76 -23.20 -19.91
N ALA A 138 28.83 -22.91 -19.18
CA ALA A 138 28.76 -22.56 -17.76
C ALA A 138 28.11 -21.18 -17.54
N HIS A 139 28.40 -20.22 -18.41
CA HIS A 139 27.69 -18.94 -18.41
C HIS A 139 26.22 -19.08 -18.80
N PHE A 140 25.90 -20.00 -19.70
CA PHE A 140 24.51 -20.36 -20.01
C PHE A 140 23.78 -20.90 -18.76
N ASP A 141 24.34 -21.90 -18.05
CA ASP A 141 23.76 -22.43 -16.81
C ASP A 141 23.54 -21.32 -15.76
N THR A 142 24.53 -20.44 -15.60
CA THR A 142 24.43 -19.29 -14.70
C THR A 142 23.27 -18.36 -15.07
N GLY A 143 23.12 -18.06 -16.36
CA GLY A 143 22.01 -17.24 -16.87
C GLY A 143 20.65 -17.88 -16.59
N VAL A 144 20.49 -19.17 -16.89
CA VAL A 144 19.26 -19.94 -16.62
C VAL A 144 18.91 -19.92 -15.13
N ARG A 145 19.88 -20.18 -14.25
CA ARG A 145 19.68 -20.14 -12.79
C ARG A 145 19.26 -18.74 -12.31
N GLN A 146 19.88 -17.69 -12.85
CA GLN A 146 19.54 -16.32 -12.49
C GLN A 146 18.12 -15.94 -12.94
N ILE A 147 17.68 -16.39 -14.12
CA ILE A 147 16.29 -16.22 -14.56
C ILE A 147 15.35 -16.94 -13.59
N GLY A 148 15.65 -18.19 -13.21
CA GLY A 148 14.87 -18.95 -12.23
C GLY A 148 14.79 -18.25 -10.86
N LYS A 149 15.88 -17.61 -10.42
CA LYS A 149 15.89 -16.79 -9.20
C LYS A 149 15.03 -15.54 -9.33
N ASN A 150 15.21 -14.75 -10.40
CA ASN A 150 14.42 -13.54 -10.65
C ASN A 150 12.93 -13.86 -10.67
N TYR A 151 12.61 -15.03 -11.21
CA TYR A 151 11.27 -15.56 -11.29
C TYR A 151 10.68 -15.89 -9.90
N SER A 152 11.43 -16.56 -9.03
CA SER A 152 10.99 -16.87 -7.65
C SER A 152 10.79 -15.60 -6.83
N GLU A 153 11.65 -14.60 -7.02
CA GLU A 153 11.50 -13.28 -6.42
C GLU A 153 10.24 -12.58 -6.96
N TYR A 154 9.99 -12.63 -8.26
CA TYR A 154 8.77 -12.07 -8.86
C TYR A 154 7.50 -12.72 -8.29
N GLN A 155 7.45 -14.06 -8.18
CA GLN A 155 6.32 -14.77 -7.56
C GLN A 155 6.01 -14.28 -6.14
N THR A 156 7.05 -13.95 -5.37
CA THR A 156 6.88 -13.44 -4.01
C THR A 156 6.32 -12.02 -4.02
N GLU A 157 6.77 -11.18 -4.95
CA GLU A 157 6.36 -9.78 -5.04
C GLU A 157 4.94 -9.60 -5.60
N ILE A 158 4.51 -10.42 -6.57
CA ILE A 158 3.17 -10.27 -7.18
C ILE A 158 2.02 -10.64 -6.25
N LYS A 159 2.23 -11.52 -5.27
CA LYS A 159 1.20 -11.90 -4.28
C LYS A 159 0.71 -10.73 -3.43
N GLN A 160 1.47 -9.64 -3.40
CA GLN A 160 1.20 -8.45 -2.62
C GLN A 160 0.72 -7.28 -3.49
N LEU A 161 0.47 -7.52 -4.78
CA LEU A 161 -0.02 -6.52 -5.73
C LEU A 161 -1.45 -6.86 -6.16
N GLU A 162 -2.29 -5.83 -6.12
CA GLU A 162 -3.66 -5.90 -6.66
C GLU A 162 -3.68 -6.04 -8.18
N SER A 163 -2.62 -5.61 -8.89
CA SER A 163 -2.55 -5.69 -10.36
C SER A 163 -1.13 -5.98 -10.81
N PRO A 164 -0.73 -7.27 -10.85
CA PRO A 164 0.62 -7.63 -11.26
C PRO A 164 0.83 -7.34 -12.76
N PRO A 165 1.99 -6.79 -13.15
CA PRO A 165 2.30 -6.58 -14.55
C PRO A 165 2.45 -7.92 -15.27
N VAL A 166 1.73 -8.09 -16.37
CA VAL A 166 1.79 -9.30 -17.19
C VAL A 166 3.14 -9.35 -17.90
N PHE A 167 3.91 -10.41 -17.64
CA PHE A 167 5.15 -10.67 -18.37
C PHE A 167 5.04 -11.99 -19.13
N ASP A 168 5.42 -11.97 -20.41
CA ASP A 168 5.41 -13.14 -21.28
C ASP A 168 6.66 -13.98 -21.02
N TRP A 169 6.62 -14.73 -19.91
CA TRP A 169 7.71 -15.61 -19.49
C TRP A 169 8.03 -16.70 -20.49
N LYS A 170 7.09 -17.05 -21.40
CA LYS A 170 7.32 -18.08 -22.43
C LYS A 170 8.40 -17.65 -23.41
N LYS A 171 8.48 -16.35 -23.74
CA LYS A 171 9.56 -15.81 -24.57
C LYS A 171 10.89 -15.75 -23.81
N ALA A 172 10.86 -15.46 -22.51
CA ALA A 172 12.05 -15.47 -21.68
C ALA A 172 12.59 -16.89 -21.42
N ALA A 173 11.68 -17.88 -21.43
CA ALA A 173 11.95 -19.30 -21.21
C ALA A 173 12.10 -20.09 -22.52
N ASP A 174 12.20 -19.43 -23.67
CA ASP A 174 12.65 -20.07 -24.90
C ASP A 174 14.14 -20.38 -24.77
N VAL A 175 14.41 -21.45 -24.02
CA VAL A 175 15.75 -21.90 -23.67
C VAL A 175 16.24 -22.77 -24.81
N PRO A 176 17.30 -22.36 -25.53
CA PRO A 176 17.86 -23.19 -26.59
C PRO A 176 18.29 -24.55 -26.06
N ASP A 177 18.22 -25.59 -26.90
CA ASP A 177 18.67 -26.94 -26.53
C ASP A 177 20.18 -26.98 -26.24
N ALA A 178 20.50 -26.77 -24.98
CA ALA A 178 21.83 -26.79 -24.42
C ALA A 178 22.28 -28.18 -24.00
N ILE A 179 21.34 -29.10 -23.75
CA ILE A 179 21.62 -30.48 -23.35
C ILE A 179 22.28 -31.23 -24.52
N THR A 180 21.73 -31.10 -25.73
CA THR A 180 22.35 -31.69 -26.94
C THR A 180 23.74 -31.12 -27.18
N THR A 181 23.92 -29.81 -26.94
CA THR A 181 25.22 -29.13 -27.08
C THR A 181 26.23 -29.66 -26.05
N ALA A 182 25.83 -29.79 -24.77
CA ALA A 182 26.68 -30.35 -23.72
C ALA A 182 27.06 -31.82 -23.97
N ASN A 183 26.11 -32.64 -24.45
CA ASN A 183 26.37 -34.03 -24.78
C ASN A 183 27.33 -34.18 -25.97
N ARG A 184 27.23 -33.32 -26.99
CA ARG A 184 28.21 -33.29 -28.09
C ARG A 184 29.61 -32.93 -27.57
N LEU A 185 29.72 -31.99 -26.62
CA LEU A 185 31.01 -31.61 -26.05
C LEU A 185 31.68 -32.78 -25.32
N GLN A 186 30.90 -33.55 -24.56
CA GLN A 186 31.40 -34.77 -23.92
C GLN A 186 31.96 -35.78 -24.92
N LYS A 187 31.35 -35.91 -26.11
CA LYS A 187 31.86 -36.81 -27.16
C LYS A 187 33.19 -36.32 -27.72
N ILE A 188 33.33 -35.02 -28.01
CA ILE A 188 34.58 -34.40 -28.50
C ILE A 188 35.70 -34.60 -27.48
N VAL A 189 35.42 -34.29 -26.21
CA VAL A 189 36.38 -34.42 -25.11
C VAL A 189 36.81 -35.87 -24.93
N ARG A 190 35.87 -36.82 -25.05
CA ARG A 190 36.19 -38.25 -24.98
C ARG A 190 37.06 -38.73 -26.14
N ALA A 191 36.94 -38.12 -27.33
CA ALA A 191 37.85 -38.39 -28.45
C ALA A 191 39.28 -37.89 -28.15
N GLY A 192 39.40 -36.68 -27.58
CA GLY A 192 40.67 -36.15 -27.08
C GLY A 192 41.31 -37.04 -26.01
N GLN A 193 40.55 -37.44 -24.99
CA GLN A 193 41.04 -38.27 -23.89
C GLN A 193 41.48 -39.69 -24.32
N ARG A 194 40.95 -40.21 -25.45
CA ARG A 194 41.37 -41.52 -25.99
C ARG A 194 42.69 -41.48 -26.73
N ASN A 195 43.16 -40.29 -27.12
CA ASN A 195 44.45 -40.11 -27.75
C ASN A 195 45.49 -39.74 -26.67
N PHE A 196 46.56 -40.53 -26.56
CA PHE A 196 47.59 -40.37 -25.52
C PHE A 196 48.17 -38.94 -25.47
N GLN A 197 48.51 -38.34 -26.62
CA GLN A 197 49.15 -37.03 -26.67
C GLN A 197 48.22 -35.93 -26.16
N PHE A 198 46.95 -35.97 -26.57
CA PHE A 198 45.92 -35.04 -26.09
C PHE A 198 45.63 -35.27 -24.61
N ALA A 199 45.57 -36.53 -24.15
CA ALA A 199 45.29 -36.88 -22.76
C ALA A 199 46.36 -36.37 -21.79
N VAL A 200 47.64 -36.41 -22.14
CA VAL A 200 48.72 -35.87 -21.29
C VAL A 200 48.53 -34.37 -21.03
N ILE A 201 48.17 -33.60 -22.06
CA ILE A 201 47.91 -32.15 -21.90
C ILE A 201 46.64 -31.90 -21.08
N TYR A 202 45.61 -32.74 -21.25
CA TYR A 202 44.41 -32.67 -20.41
C TYR A 202 44.74 -32.89 -18.92
N GLU A 203 45.57 -33.88 -18.61
CA GLU A 203 45.97 -34.18 -17.23
C GLU A 203 46.71 -33.01 -16.57
N GLN A 204 47.48 -32.25 -17.35
CA GLN A 204 48.14 -31.03 -16.88
C GLN A 204 47.15 -29.87 -16.67
N ARG A 205 46.15 -29.75 -17.56
CA ARG A 205 45.20 -28.62 -17.53
C ARG A 205 44.03 -28.80 -16.58
N LYS A 206 43.59 -30.04 -16.33
CA LYS A 206 42.39 -30.31 -15.52
C LYS A 206 42.51 -29.82 -14.07
N THR A 207 43.74 -29.68 -13.57
CA THR A 207 44.07 -29.24 -12.20
C THR A 207 44.39 -27.76 -12.10
N ASN A 208 44.55 -27.05 -13.23
CA ASN A 208 44.71 -25.61 -13.20
C ASN A 208 43.41 -25.02 -12.67
N GLN A 209 43.46 -24.43 -11.47
CA GLN A 209 42.33 -23.85 -10.74
C GLN A 209 41.83 -22.55 -11.38
N ILE A 210 41.77 -22.48 -12.71
CA ILE A 210 41.03 -21.43 -13.38
C ILE A 210 39.57 -21.74 -13.07
N LEU A 211 38.97 -20.89 -12.25
CA LEU A 211 37.55 -20.93 -11.91
C LEU A 211 36.75 -20.77 -13.21
N VAL A 212 36.45 -21.89 -13.86
CA VAL A 212 35.62 -21.88 -15.07
C VAL A 212 34.20 -21.61 -14.61
N ALA A 213 33.80 -20.34 -14.54
CA ALA A 213 32.43 -19.88 -14.31
C ALA A 213 31.67 -20.67 -13.22
N GLY A 214 32.26 -20.81 -12.04
CA GLY A 214 31.66 -21.47 -10.87
C GLY A 214 31.96 -22.98 -10.74
N PHE A 215 32.89 -23.52 -11.53
CA PHE A 215 33.51 -24.84 -11.31
C PHE A 215 34.93 -24.68 -10.76
N ALA A 216 35.41 -25.64 -9.96
CA ALA A 216 36.76 -25.62 -9.39
C ALA A 216 37.86 -25.80 -10.45
N GLY A 217 37.51 -26.31 -11.63
CA GLY A 217 38.42 -26.46 -12.77
C GLY A 217 37.76 -27.19 -13.95
N LEU A 218 38.51 -27.32 -15.04
CA LEU A 218 38.02 -27.88 -16.31
C LEU A 218 37.51 -29.32 -16.16
N GLY A 219 38.18 -30.16 -15.37
CA GLY A 219 37.75 -31.55 -15.16
C GLY A 219 36.38 -31.67 -14.46
N GLN A 220 36.13 -30.82 -13.45
CA GLN A 220 34.83 -30.77 -12.79
C GLN A 220 33.76 -30.23 -13.74
N ALA A 221 34.08 -29.17 -14.48
CA ALA A 221 33.14 -28.57 -15.43
C ALA A 221 32.71 -29.60 -16.50
N LEU A 222 33.65 -30.32 -17.10
CA LEU A 222 33.36 -31.33 -18.13
C LEU A 222 32.48 -32.49 -17.64
N SER A 223 32.67 -32.92 -16.39
CA SER A 223 31.90 -34.02 -15.80
C SER A 223 30.49 -33.60 -15.37
N GLN A 224 30.30 -32.33 -14.96
CA GLN A 224 29.04 -31.88 -14.35
C GLN A 224 28.18 -30.99 -15.24
N ILE A 225 28.73 -30.36 -16.29
CA ILE A 225 28.02 -29.31 -17.04
C ILE A 225 26.71 -29.81 -17.68
N ALA A 226 26.70 -31.01 -18.25
CA ALA A 226 25.50 -31.59 -18.86
C ALA A 226 24.38 -31.82 -17.82
N TYR A 227 24.75 -32.38 -16.66
CA TYR A 227 23.82 -32.57 -15.55
C TYR A 227 23.30 -31.24 -15.01
N ARG A 228 24.19 -30.27 -14.74
CA ARG A 228 23.80 -28.96 -14.21
C ARG A 228 22.88 -28.18 -15.13
N ILE A 229 23.14 -28.22 -16.44
CA ILE A 229 22.25 -27.61 -17.44
C ILE A 229 20.90 -28.31 -17.45
N SER A 230 20.87 -29.65 -17.43
CA SER A 230 19.61 -30.39 -17.38
C SER A 230 18.80 -30.05 -16.12
N GLU A 231 19.47 -29.93 -14.97
CA GLU A 231 18.86 -29.54 -13.70
C GLU A 231 18.34 -28.10 -13.74
N SER A 232 19.16 -27.13 -14.17
CA SER A 232 18.76 -25.72 -14.18
C SER A 232 17.65 -25.42 -15.18
N THR A 233 17.68 -26.05 -16.36
CA THR A 233 16.60 -25.94 -17.35
C THR A 233 15.31 -26.60 -16.88
N GLY A 234 15.41 -27.78 -16.24
CA GLY A 234 14.27 -28.44 -15.61
C GLY A 234 13.64 -27.61 -14.49
N LEU A 235 14.46 -27.04 -13.61
CA LEU A 235 14.02 -26.13 -12.55
C LEU A 235 13.37 -24.86 -13.11
N LEU A 236 13.94 -24.26 -14.16
CA LEU A 236 13.34 -23.09 -14.81
C LEU A 236 12.00 -23.43 -15.47
N SER A 237 11.88 -24.59 -16.12
CA SER A 237 10.62 -25.03 -16.73
C SER A 237 9.54 -25.28 -15.67
N ALA A 238 9.88 -25.98 -14.60
CA ALA A 238 8.99 -26.23 -13.47
C ALA A 238 8.59 -24.94 -12.76
N ALA A 239 9.55 -24.02 -12.61
CA ALA A 239 9.30 -22.66 -12.17
C ALA A 239 8.26 -22.07 -13.11
N VAL A 240 8.56 -21.72 -14.36
CA VAL A 240 7.65 -21.04 -15.32
C VAL A 240 6.21 -21.60 -15.34
N ALA A 241 6.03 -22.91 -15.25
CA ALA A 241 4.70 -23.53 -15.15
C ALA A 241 3.90 -23.07 -13.91
N ASP A 242 4.54 -23.00 -12.74
CA ASP A 242 3.96 -22.60 -11.47
C ASP A 242 3.48 -21.12 -11.43
N LEU A 243 4.13 -20.20 -12.14
CA LEU A 243 3.71 -18.79 -12.22
C LEU A 243 2.65 -18.59 -13.26
N SER A 244 2.67 -19.38 -14.34
CA SER A 244 1.52 -19.40 -15.24
C SER A 244 0.25 -19.71 -14.46
N PHE A 245 0.34 -20.61 -13.47
CA PHE A 245 -0.75 -20.87 -12.53
C PHE A 245 -0.96 -19.70 -11.55
N THR A 246 0.09 -19.23 -10.85
CA THR A 246 0.00 -18.18 -9.84
C THR A 246 -0.54 -16.85 -10.39
N VAL A 247 -0.07 -16.39 -11.55
CA VAL A 247 -0.54 -15.15 -12.22
C VAL A 247 -2.00 -15.29 -12.63
N SER A 248 -2.41 -16.47 -13.10
CA SER A 248 -3.81 -16.72 -13.43
C SER A 248 -4.70 -16.65 -12.19
N ASP A 249 -4.24 -17.20 -11.06
CA ASP A 249 -4.98 -17.15 -9.79
C ASP A 249 -5.00 -15.75 -9.16
N THR A 250 -3.86 -15.06 -9.09
CA THR A 250 -3.79 -13.67 -8.57
C THR A 250 -4.58 -12.70 -9.44
N SER A 251 -4.55 -12.84 -10.76
CA SER A 251 -5.38 -12.00 -11.64
C SER A 251 -6.87 -12.26 -11.46
N ALA A 252 -7.29 -13.53 -11.26
CA ALA A 252 -8.69 -13.85 -10.96
C ALA A 252 -9.15 -13.27 -9.62
N GLN A 253 -8.33 -13.39 -8.57
CA GLN A 253 -8.61 -12.85 -7.24
C GLN A 253 -8.67 -11.32 -7.24
N ALA A 254 -7.74 -10.66 -7.94
CA ALA A 254 -7.74 -9.21 -8.12
C ALA A 254 -9.01 -8.70 -8.80
N ILE A 255 -9.46 -9.37 -9.87
CA ILE A 255 -10.69 -9.00 -10.58
C ILE A 255 -11.91 -9.16 -9.67
N GLU A 256 -11.96 -10.19 -8.83
CA GLU A 256 -13.08 -10.38 -7.91
C GLU A 256 -13.06 -9.36 -6.75
N ALA A 257 -11.89 -9.06 -6.17
CA ALA A 257 -11.75 -8.03 -5.15
C ALA A 257 -12.15 -6.65 -5.68
N ASP A 258 -11.78 -6.31 -6.91
CA ASP A 258 -12.17 -5.04 -7.54
C ASP A 258 -13.70 -4.98 -7.80
N ARG A 259 -14.31 -6.11 -8.18
CA ARG A 259 -15.77 -6.23 -8.27
C ARG A 259 -16.47 -6.06 -6.93
N GLU A 260 -15.96 -6.66 -5.87
CA GLU A 260 -16.51 -6.49 -4.51
C GLU A 260 -16.38 -5.05 -4.02
N ASN A 261 -15.22 -4.42 -4.22
CA ASN A 261 -15.01 -3.01 -3.90
C ASN A 261 -15.97 -2.11 -4.69
N ALA A 262 -16.15 -2.34 -5.99
CA ALA A 262 -17.11 -1.61 -6.81
C ALA A 262 -18.56 -1.78 -6.33
N ARG A 263 -18.94 -3.00 -5.90
CA ARG A 263 -20.26 -3.27 -5.29
C ARG A 263 -20.43 -2.51 -3.98
N ALA A 264 -19.43 -2.53 -3.09
CA ALA A 264 -19.46 -1.82 -1.81
C ALA A 264 -19.59 -0.30 -1.99
N ILE A 265 -18.86 0.28 -2.95
CA ILE A 265 -18.96 1.70 -3.31
C ILE A 265 -20.36 2.01 -3.88
N MET A 266 -20.89 1.15 -4.75
CA MET A 266 -22.22 1.37 -5.32
C MET A 266 -23.30 1.31 -4.23
N GLU A 267 -23.15 0.44 -3.24
CA GLU A 267 -24.08 0.34 -2.12
C GLU A 267 -23.97 1.54 -1.17
N SER A 268 -22.76 2.02 -0.87
CA SER A 268 -22.59 3.24 -0.07
C SER A 268 -23.18 4.47 -0.78
N ILE A 269 -23.03 4.57 -2.11
CA ILE A 269 -23.69 5.62 -2.92
C ILE A 269 -25.22 5.52 -2.83
N LYS A 270 -25.80 4.32 -2.86
CA LYS A 270 -27.27 4.16 -2.70
C LYS A 270 -27.72 4.61 -1.32
N VAL A 271 -26.98 4.29 -0.27
CA VAL A 271 -27.30 4.72 1.11
C VAL A 271 -27.25 6.24 1.22
N ILE A 272 -26.18 6.88 0.73
CA ILE A 272 -26.06 8.34 0.71
C ILE A 272 -27.22 8.97 -0.08
N ARG A 273 -27.58 8.40 -1.23
CA ARG A 273 -28.69 8.91 -2.05
C ARG A 273 -30.04 8.77 -1.35
N ARG A 274 -30.24 7.71 -0.56
CA ARG A 274 -31.45 7.54 0.28
C ARG A 274 -31.48 8.54 1.43
N GLN A 275 -30.36 8.75 2.12
CA GLN A 275 -30.26 9.74 3.21
C GLN A 275 -30.50 11.16 2.71
N THR A 276 -29.80 11.58 1.66
CA THR A 276 -29.97 12.91 1.05
C THR A 276 -31.39 13.12 0.51
N LYS A 277 -32.02 12.10 -0.06
CA LYS A 277 -33.43 12.18 -0.49
C LYS A 277 -34.38 12.31 0.72
N ALA A 278 -34.17 11.53 1.78
CA ALA A 278 -34.98 11.62 2.99
C ALA A 278 -34.84 12.98 3.70
N GLU A 279 -33.62 13.53 3.75
CA GLU A 279 -33.35 14.88 4.26
C GLU A 279 -34.06 15.96 3.43
N ALA A 280 -33.99 15.86 2.10
CA ALA A 280 -34.67 16.79 1.21
C ALA A 280 -36.21 16.71 1.32
N GLU A 281 -36.76 15.51 1.49
CA GLU A 281 -38.20 15.29 1.72
C GLU A 281 -38.63 15.87 3.08
N ALA A 282 -37.86 15.63 4.14
CA ALA A 282 -38.11 16.19 5.47
C ALA A 282 -38.04 17.73 5.47
N GLU A 283 -37.08 18.32 4.75
CA GLU A 283 -36.95 19.78 4.62
C GLU A 283 -38.13 20.36 3.82
N ALA A 284 -38.57 19.69 2.75
CA ALA A 284 -39.73 20.11 1.97
C ALA A 284 -41.04 20.03 2.77
N GLU A 285 -41.21 19.01 3.61
CA GLU A 285 -42.35 18.90 4.52
C GLU A 285 -42.34 19.99 5.59
N ALA A 286 -41.19 20.25 6.22
CA ALA A 286 -41.05 21.34 7.19
C ALA A 286 -41.38 22.71 6.59
N ARG A 287 -40.98 22.98 5.34
CA ARG A 287 -41.34 24.20 4.61
C ARG A 287 -42.85 24.30 4.35
N ARG A 288 -43.50 23.21 3.92
CA ARG A 288 -44.96 23.18 3.70
C ARG A 288 -45.74 23.41 4.98
N GLU A 289 -45.30 22.84 6.10
CA GLU A 289 -45.91 23.10 7.41
C GLU A 289 -45.75 24.56 7.83
N TYR A 290 -44.56 25.13 7.62
CA TYR A 290 -44.31 26.54 7.91
C TYR A 290 -45.23 27.45 7.09
N GLU A 291 -45.33 27.23 5.77
CA GLU A 291 -46.23 27.97 4.88
C GLU A 291 -47.70 27.83 5.29
N ARG A 292 -48.16 26.63 5.68
CA ARG A 292 -49.53 26.44 6.19
C ARG A 292 -49.78 27.25 7.46
N ARG A 293 -48.86 27.21 8.42
CA ARG A 293 -48.98 27.99 9.66
C ARG A 293 -48.98 29.49 9.36
N GLU A 294 -48.17 29.94 8.42
CA GLU A 294 -48.14 31.33 7.98
C GLU A 294 -49.48 31.76 7.37
N LEU A 295 -50.06 30.95 6.47
CA LEU A 295 -51.37 31.21 5.90
C LEU A 295 -52.49 31.21 6.95
N GLU A 296 -52.45 30.30 7.93
CA GLU A 296 -53.39 30.28 9.05
C GLU A 296 -53.27 31.53 9.93
N MET A 297 -52.04 32.00 10.18
CA MET A 297 -51.81 33.25 10.92
C MET A 297 -52.35 34.46 10.13
N LEU A 298 -52.15 34.51 8.82
CA LEU A 298 -52.68 35.57 7.95
C LEU A 298 -54.22 35.56 7.89
N ASP A 299 -54.87 34.40 7.79
CA ASP A 299 -56.34 34.29 7.81
C ASP A 299 -56.92 34.71 9.18
N ASN A 300 -56.25 34.34 10.28
CA ASN A 300 -56.65 34.78 11.63
C ASN A 300 -56.59 36.31 11.80
N ILE A 301 -55.55 36.95 11.23
CA ILE A 301 -55.40 38.42 11.25
C ILE A 301 -56.50 39.08 10.40
N GLN A 302 -56.79 38.56 9.21
CA GLN A 302 -57.84 39.11 8.34
C GLN A 302 -59.24 38.98 8.95
N ARG A 303 -59.51 37.91 9.70
CA ARG A 303 -60.81 37.67 10.35
C ARG A 303 -60.92 38.26 11.77
N ARG A 304 -59.93 39.02 12.25
CA ARG A 304 -59.85 39.57 13.62
C ARG A 304 -60.14 38.52 14.71
N ARG A 305 -59.69 37.27 14.53
CA ARG A 305 -59.81 36.24 15.56
C ARG A 305 -58.56 36.29 16.44
N VAL A 306 -58.75 36.63 17.72
CA VAL A 306 -57.68 36.63 18.72
C VAL A 306 -57.30 35.17 19.02
N PRO A 307 -56.01 34.80 19.09
CA PRO A 307 -55.60 33.43 19.42
C PRO A 307 -56.09 33.04 20.81
N SER A 308 -56.92 32.00 20.91
CA SER A 308 -57.35 31.46 22.19
C SER A 308 -56.19 30.72 22.86
N LEU A 309 -55.62 31.31 23.91
CA LEU A 309 -54.67 30.70 24.85
C LEU A 309 -55.33 29.61 25.72
N LEU A 310 -55.96 28.61 25.09
CA LEU A 310 -56.70 27.53 25.77
C LEU A 310 -56.39 26.13 25.22
N GLY A 311 -55.24 25.94 24.58
CA GLY A 311 -54.80 24.65 24.03
C GLY A 311 -53.54 24.02 24.65
N ALA A 312 -52.85 24.69 25.58
CA ALA A 312 -51.55 24.23 26.09
C ALA A 312 -51.63 23.40 27.40
N LYS A 313 -52.72 22.66 27.64
CA LYS A 313 -52.86 21.83 28.85
C LYS A 313 -53.49 20.45 28.63
N ALA A 314 -53.11 19.77 27.55
CA ALA A 314 -53.45 18.36 27.33
C ALA A 314 -52.35 17.66 26.50
N ALA A 315 -51.16 17.53 27.08
CA ALA A 315 -50.13 16.58 26.65
C ALA A 315 -49.13 16.36 27.80
N SER A 316 -49.63 15.90 28.95
CA SER A 316 -48.81 15.27 29.98
C SER A 316 -49.67 14.21 30.68
N ASN A 317 -49.78 13.05 30.04
CA ASN A 317 -50.01 11.71 30.60
C ASN A 317 -50.37 10.79 29.44
N ASP A 318 -49.33 10.25 28.81
CA ASP A 318 -49.07 8.80 28.69
C ASP A 318 -47.80 8.59 27.84
#